data_AF-A0A6V7TP09-F1
#
_entry.id   AF-A0A6V7TP09-F1
#
_cell.length_a   1.000
_cell.length_b   1.000
_cell.length_c   1.000
_cell.angle_alpha   90.00
_cell.angle_beta   90.00
_cell.angle_gamma   90.00
#
_symmetry.space_group_name_H-M   'P 1'
#
loop_
_entity.id
_entity.type
_entity.pdbx_description
1 polymer ?
#
loop_
_entity_poly.entity_id
_entity_poly.type
_entity_poly.pdbx_seq_one_letter_code
_entity_poly.pdbx_strand_id
1 'polypeptide(L)'
;MVDDENIKYINCVEGKGYNKEAFIESENSFNKPKEDSINYSLFYFEIKCIIEHDKNWFDFGLKNKHGGEVFLEARNTYIRNENSRRYKLPPTFSWNNGDVFGCGLVYPPNNKINELPYVFFTQNGKQLGN
;
A
#
# COMPACT_ATOMS: atom_id res chain seq x y z
N MET A 1 -9.72 12.53 -0.34
CA MET A 1 -9.06 13.71 0.26
C MET A 1 -8.85 13.37 1.72
N VAL A 2 -7.60 13.27 2.17
CA VAL A 2 -7.27 12.97 3.56
C VAL A 2 -7.67 14.18 4.40
N ASP A 3 -8.45 13.94 5.45
CA ASP A 3 -8.79 14.95 6.45
C ASP A 3 -7.59 15.14 7.38
N ASP A 4 -6.84 16.22 7.16
CA ASP A 4 -5.61 16.51 7.90
C ASP A 4 -5.90 16.85 9.39
N GLU A 5 -7.17 17.10 9.79
CA GLU A 5 -7.54 17.50 11.15
C GLU A 5 -7.44 16.36 12.20
N ASN A 6 -7.41 15.10 11.77
CA ASN A 6 -7.45 13.93 12.66
C ASN A 6 -6.14 13.12 12.73
N ILE A 7 -5.04 13.66 12.20
CA ILE A 7 -3.74 12.96 12.17
C ILE A 7 -3.10 12.97 13.56
N LYS A 8 -2.89 11.79 14.14
CA LYS A 8 -2.10 11.63 15.36
C LYS A 8 -0.61 11.49 15.00
N TYR A 9 0.20 12.44 15.45
CA TYR A 9 1.64 12.40 15.28
C TYR A 9 2.30 11.60 16.40
N ILE A 10 3.23 10.73 16.04
CA ILE A 10 4.15 10.11 16.99
C ILE A 10 5.32 11.07 17.17
N ASN A 11 5.33 11.80 18.29
CA ASN A 11 6.37 12.78 18.58
C ASN A 11 7.72 12.09 18.83
N CYS A 12 8.70 12.34 17.96
CA CYS A 12 10.09 11.97 18.17
C CYS A 12 10.84 13.11 18.89
N VAL A 13 11.65 12.77 19.91
CA VAL A 13 12.50 13.73 20.61
C VAL A 13 13.87 13.79 19.92
N GLU A 14 14.19 14.96 19.37
CA GLU A 14 15.46 15.24 18.69
C GLU A 14 16.66 14.91 19.60
N GLY A 15 17.70 14.26 19.04
CA GLY A 15 18.93 13.91 19.77
C GLY A 15 18.83 12.77 20.78
N LYS A 16 17.65 12.12 20.95
CA LYS A 16 17.45 10.99 21.88
C LYS A 16 16.85 9.75 21.23
N GLY A 17 16.59 9.77 19.93
CA GLY A 17 15.98 8.67 19.18
C GLY A 17 17.00 7.87 18.38
N TYR A 18 16.92 6.54 18.47
CA TYR A 18 17.47 5.65 17.44
C TYR A 18 16.48 5.58 16.28
N ASN A 19 16.96 5.33 15.06
CA ASN A 19 16.10 4.94 13.94
C ASN A 19 15.28 3.72 14.37
N LYS A 20 13.97 3.89 14.49
CA LYS A 20 13.04 2.81 14.81
C LYS A 20 12.15 2.57 13.61
N GLU A 21 11.98 1.30 13.29
CA GLU A 21 10.94 0.88 12.37
C GLU A 21 9.58 1.16 13.00
N ALA A 22 8.67 1.73 12.21
CA ALA A 22 7.30 1.98 12.61
C ALA A 22 6.38 1.15 11.73
N PHE A 23 5.43 0.46 12.35
CA PHE A 23 4.44 -0.35 11.65
C PHE A 23 3.06 0.27 11.87
N ILE A 24 2.31 0.41 10.78
CA ILE A 24 0.91 0.85 10.81
C ILE A 24 0.11 -0.26 10.15
N GLU A 25 -0.89 -0.77 10.87
CA GLU A 25 -1.79 -1.80 10.40
C GLU A 25 -3.23 -1.29 10.44
N SER A 26 -4.05 -1.78 9.51
CA SER A 26 -5.49 -1.51 9.54
C SER A 26 -6.11 -2.16 10.78
N GLU A 27 -6.96 -1.44 11.48
CA GLU A 27 -7.70 -1.96 12.64
C GLU A 27 -8.54 -3.19 12.29
N ASN A 28 -9.08 -3.24 11.08
CA ASN A 28 -9.94 -4.32 10.59
C ASN A 28 -9.33 -5.02 9.38
N SER A 29 -9.56 -6.33 9.26
CA SER A 29 -9.18 -7.11 8.07
C SER A 29 -10.12 -6.84 6.89
N PHE A 30 -9.55 -6.73 5.69
CA PHE A 30 -10.31 -6.63 4.45
C PHE A 30 -10.80 -8.01 4.02
N ASN A 31 -12.12 -8.23 4.09
CA ASN A 31 -12.76 -9.48 3.68
C ASN A 31 -13.63 -9.24 2.46
N LYS A 32 -13.61 -10.18 1.49
CA LYS A 32 -14.54 -10.14 0.35
C LYS A 32 -15.98 -9.98 0.86
N PRO A 33 -16.76 -8.99 0.37
CA PRO A 33 -18.16 -8.84 0.76
C PRO A 33 -18.95 -10.10 0.42
N LYS A 34 -19.81 -10.56 1.34
CA LYS A 34 -20.64 -11.75 1.13
C LYS A 34 -21.82 -11.48 0.19
N GLU A 35 -22.24 -10.23 0.09
CA GLU A 35 -23.48 -9.80 -0.56
C GLU A 35 -23.27 -9.40 -2.03
N ASP A 36 -22.07 -8.94 -2.40
CA ASP A 36 -21.72 -8.58 -3.78
C ASP A 36 -21.18 -9.78 -4.57
N SER A 37 -22.09 -10.62 -5.07
CA SER A 37 -21.73 -11.78 -5.89
C SER A 37 -21.69 -11.50 -7.40
N ILE A 38 -22.22 -10.36 -7.84
CA ILE A 38 -22.42 -10.03 -9.26
C ILE A 38 -21.48 -8.94 -9.80
N ASN A 39 -20.91 -8.11 -8.93
CA ASN A 39 -20.04 -6.99 -9.30
C ASN A 39 -18.61 -7.20 -8.76
N TYR A 40 -17.68 -6.40 -9.29
CA TYR A 40 -16.36 -6.27 -8.68
C TYR A 40 -16.47 -5.50 -7.37
N SER A 41 -15.70 -5.91 -6.37
CA SER A 41 -15.52 -5.16 -5.12
C SER A 41 -14.09 -4.61 -5.05
N LEU A 42 -13.94 -3.37 -4.60
CA LEU A 42 -12.65 -2.71 -4.41
C LEU A 42 -12.46 -2.31 -2.95
N PHE A 43 -11.35 -2.77 -2.36
CA PHE A 43 -10.79 -2.15 -1.15
C PHE A 43 -9.64 -1.26 -1.58
N TYR A 44 -9.66 0.01 -1.16
CA TYR A 44 -8.66 0.97 -1.54
C TYR A 44 -8.30 1.86 -0.35
N PHE A 45 -7.00 2.09 -0.16
CA PHE A 45 -6.49 3.07 0.78
C PHE A 45 -5.36 3.86 0.15
N GLU A 46 -5.17 5.08 0.65
CA GLU A 46 -4.11 5.99 0.23
C GLU A 46 -3.22 6.38 1.41
N ILE A 47 -1.94 6.60 1.13
CA ILE A 47 -0.93 7.11 2.05
C ILE A 47 -0.31 8.35 1.42
N LYS A 48 -0.49 9.50 2.06
CA LYS A 48 0.18 10.76 1.68
C LYS A 48 1.51 10.85 2.42
N CYS A 49 2.60 10.99 1.66
CA CYS A 49 3.94 11.09 2.23
C CYS A 49 4.29 12.54 2.57
N ILE A 50 4.72 12.77 3.80
CA ILE A 50 5.32 14.02 4.25
C ILE A 50 6.78 13.72 4.57
N ILE A 51 7.70 14.38 3.87
CA ILE A 51 9.14 14.16 3.95
C ILE A 51 9.81 15.50 4.25
N GLU A 52 10.23 15.69 5.50
CA GLU A 52 10.87 16.92 5.98
C GLU A 52 12.41 16.83 5.98
N HIS A 53 12.95 15.61 5.96
CA HIS A 53 14.39 15.31 5.97
C HIS A 53 14.74 14.22 4.94
N ASP A 54 15.88 13.55 5.09
CA ASP A 54 16.29 12.46 4.21
C ASP A 54 15.24 11.34 4.12
N LYS A 55 15.11 10.74 2.93
CA LYS A 55 14.13 9.68 2.68
C LYS A 55 14.45 8.44 3.52
N ASN A 56 13.51 8.08 4.40
CA ASN A 56 13.54 6.83 5.15
C ASN A 56 13.08 5.64 4.29
N TRP A 57 13.08 4.44 4.85
CA TRP A 57 12.48 3.27 4.20
C TRP A 57 10.96 3.38 4.28
N PHE A 58 10.28 3.10 3.16
CA PHE A 58 8.82 3.13 3.08
C PHE A 58 8.33 1.98 2.22
N ASP A 59 7.68 1.05 2.89
CA ASP A 59 7.06 -0.12 2.30
C ASP A 59 5.59 -0.16 2.74
N PHE A 60 4.68 -0.46 1.82
CA PHE A 60 3.25 -0.55 2.15
C PHE A 60 2.52 -1.54 1.23
N GLY A 61 1.45 -2.14 1.74
CA GLY A 61 0.63 -3.06 0.97
C GLY A 61 -0.30 -3.90 1.83
N LEU A 62 -0.45 -5.16 1.47
CA LEU A 62 -1.39 -6.10 2.05
C LEU A 62 -0.68 -7.36 2.54
N LYS A 63 -1.11 -7.84 3.69
CA LYS A 63 -0.64 -9.08 4.30
C LYS A 63 -1.84 -9.97 4.61
N ASN A 64 -1.70 -11.25 4.30
CA ASN A 64 -2.70 -12.25 4.67
C ASN A 64 -2.30 -12.98 5.97
N LYS A 65 -3.29 -13.64 6.58
CA LYS A 65 -3.12 -14.42 7.83
C LYS A 65 -2.16 -15.61 7.74
N HIS A 66 -1.78 -16.01 6.53
CA HIS A 66 -0.89 -17.13 6.25
C HIS A 66 0.55 -16.67 5.98
N GLY A 67 0.86 -15.37 6.17
CA GLY A 67 2.17 -14.79 5.94
C GLY A 67 2.48 -14.42 4.49
N GLY A 68 1.52 -14.55 3.58
CA GLY A 68 1.65 -14.03 2.22
C GLY A 68 1.51 -12.51 2.22
N GLU A 69 2.45 -11.83 1.58
CA GLU A 69 2.55 -10.37 1.56
C GLU A 69 2.68 -9.85 0.13
N VAL A 70 1.96 -8.78 -0.18
CA VAL A 70 2.10 -8.03 -1.43
C VAL A 70 2.30 -6.58 -1.07
N PHE A 71 3.44 -6.00 -1.40
CA PHE A 71 3.75 -4.61 -1.05
C PHE A 71 4.63 -3.95 -2.09
N LEU A 72 4.55 -2.62 -2.11
CA LEU A 72 5.47 -1.76 -2.82
C LEU A 72 6.61 -1.38 -1.88
N GLU A 73 7.85 -1.55 -2.34
CA GLU A 73 9.06 -1.11 -1.65
C GLU A 73 9.65 0.10 -2.38
N ALA A 74 9.42 1.29 -1.81
CA ALA A 74 9.71 2.54 -2.50
C ALA A 74 11.22 2.78 -2.66
N ARG A 75 12.03 2.35 -1.69
CA ARG A 75 13.48 2.54 -1.72
C ARG A 75 14.16 1.74 -2.82
N ASN A 76 13.83 0.45 -2.92
CA ASN A 76 14.45 -0.43 -3.91
C ASN A 76 13.64 -0.52 -5.21
N THR A 77 12.55 0.25 -5.32
CA THR A 77 11.77 0.45 -6.55
C THR A 77 11.20 -0.85 -7.12
N TYR A 78 10.61 -1.69 -6.27
CA TYR A 78 9.95 -2.91 -6.71
C TYR A 78 8.64 -3.18 -6.00
N ILE A 79 7.80 -3.99 -6.64
CA ILE A 79 6.65 -4.64 -6.00
C ILE A 79 7.08 -6.07 -5.66
N ARG A 80 6.90 -6.48 -4.41
CA ARG A 80 7.06 -7.88 -3.98
C ARG A 80 5.68 -8.54 -3.92
N ASN A 81 5.56 -9.74 -4.47
CA ASN A 81 4.34 -10.54 -4.36
C ASN A 81 4.43 -11.60 -3.26
N GLU A 82 3.35 -12.37 -3.09
CA GLU A 82 3.19 -13.40 -2.06
C GLU A 82 4.22 -14.54 -2.16
N ASN A 83 4.81 -14.72 -3.34
CA ASN A 83 5.86 -15.70 -3.63
C ASN A 83 7.27 -15.11 -3.49
N SER A 84 7.41 -13.94 -2.86
CA SER A 84 8.67 -13.19 -2.75
C SER A 84 9.31 -12.80 -4.10
N ARG A 85 8.55 -12.87 -5.20
CA ARG A 85 9.02 -12.39 -6.51
C ARG A 85 9.00 -10.88 -6.51
N ARG A 86 10.04 -10.29 -7.10
CA ARG A 86 10.23 -8.84 -7.20
C ARG A 86 10.00 -8.38 -8.63
N TYR A 87 9.12 -7.40 -8.79
CA TYR A 87 8.80 -6.77 -10.07
C TYR A 87 9.34 -5.34 -10.03
N LYS A 88 10.33 -5.06 -10.88
CA LYS A 88 10.96 -3.73 -10.90
C LYS A 88 9.96 -2.71 -11.43
N LEU A 89 9.84 -1.58 -10.73
CA LEU A 89 9.08 -0.44 -11.20
C LEU A 89 9.79 0.22 -12.38
N PRO A 90 9.08 1.04 -13.18
CA PRO A 90 9.70 1.80 -14.26
C PRO A 90 10.92 2.60 -13.76
N PRO A 91 11.98 2.77 -14.57
CA PRO A 91 13.15 3.58 -14.18
C PRO A 91 12.83 5.02 -13.81
N THR A 92 11.67 5.51 -14.25
CA THR A 92 11.13 6.85 -13.95
C THR A 92 10.45 6.94 -12.59
N PHE A 93 10.28 5.83 -11.88
CA PHE A 93 9.71 5.84 -10.55
C PHE A 93 10.59 6.67 -9.61
N SER A 94 9.98 7.64 -8.96
CA SER A 94 10.60 8.42 -7.90
C SER A 94 9.54 8.65 -6.83
N TRP A 95 9.95 8.67 -5.57
CA TRP A 95 9.06 8.97 -4.46
C TRP A 95 9.49 10.28 -3.81
N ASN A 96 8.62 11.28 -3.78
CA ASN A 96 8.90 12.65 -3.36
C ASN A 96 7.96 13.11 -2.23
N ASN A 97 8.33 14.23 -1.60
CA ASN A 97 7.47 14.88 -0.62
C ASN A 97 6.12 15.24 -1.25
N GLY A 98 5.02 14.95 -0.56
CA GLY A 98 3.66 15.21 -1.01
C GLY A 98 3.06 14.15 -1.93
N ASP A 99 3.83 13.13 -2.34
CA ASP A 99 3.28 12.02 -3.14
C ASP A 99 2.22 11.25 -2.37
N VAL A 100 1.18 10.83 -3.08
CA VAL A 100 0.11 9.98 -2.56
C VAL A 100 0.23 8.60 -3.19
N PHE A 101 0.47 7.59 -2.36
CA PHE A 101 0.49 6.19 -2.79
C PHE A 101 -0.83 5.52 -2.47
N GLY A 102 -1.34 4.71 -3.39
CA GLY A 102 -2.54 3.91 -3.15
C GLY A 102 -2.26 2.42 -3.29
N CYS A 103 -3.02 1.63 -2.55
CA CYS A 103 -3.06 0.17 -2.70
C CYS A 103 -4.53 -0.24 -2.88
N GLY A 104 -4.80 -0.96 -3.97
CA GLY A 104 -6.12 -1.48 -4.28
C GLY A 104 -6.13 -3.00 -4.32
N LEU A 105 -7.11 -3.60 -3.66
CA LEU A 105 -7.44 -5.02 -3.76
C LEU A 105 -8.79 -5.17 -4.47
N VAL A 106 -8.77 -5.85 -5.62
CA VAL A 106 -9.96 -6.10 -6.42
C VAL A 106 -10.39 -7.54 -6.26
N TYR A 107 -11.66 -7.73 -5.90
CA TYR A 107 -12.31 -9.03 -5.91
C TYR A 107 -13.23 -9.14 -7.13
N PRO A 108 -13.05 -10.15 -8.01
CA PRO A 108 -13.99 -10.40 -9.08
C PRO A 108 -15.31 -10.95 -8.55
N PRO A 109 -16.41 -10.78 -9.32
CA PRO A 109 -17.70 -11.35 -8.98
C PRO A 109 -17.66 -12.88 -9.02
N ASN A 110 -18.57 -13.52 -8.29
CA ASN A 110 -18.57 -14.98 -8.12
C ASN A 110 -18.87 -15.74 -9.42
N ASN A 111 -19.57 -15.10 -10.36
CA ASN A 111 -19.84 -15.68 -11.69
C ASN A 111 -18.61 -15.68 -12.62
N LYS A 112 -17.54 -14.96 -12.27
CA LYS A 112 -16.26 -14.93 -13.00
C LYS A 112 -15.24 -15.85 -12.34
N ILE A 113 -15.53 -17.15 -12.33
CA ILE A 113 -14.76 -18.19 -11.61
C ILE A 113 -13.30 -18.28 -12.07
N ASN A 114 -13.01 -17.87 -13.31
CA ASN A 114 -11.64 -17.90 -13.87
C ASN A 114 -10.82 -16.64 -13.56
N GLU A 115 -11.43 -15.60 -12.98
CA GLU A 115 -10.72 -14.39 -12.58
C GLU A 115 -10.29 -14.51 -11.12
N LEU A 116 -9.01 -14.23 -10.85
CA LEU A 116 -8.46 -14.21 -9.50
C LEU A 116 -8.50 -12.78 -8.95
N PRO A 117 -8.61 -12.62 -7.62
CA PRO A 117 -8.36 -11.34 -6.99
C PRO A 117 -6.96 -10.82 -7.33
N TYR A 118 -6.83 -9.52 -7.50
CA TYR A 118 -5.54 -8.90 -7.82
C TYR A 118 -5.32 -7.63 -7.00
N VAL A 119 -4.04 -7.30 -6.82
CA VAL A 119 -3.59 -6.11 -6.12
C VAL A 119 -2.93 -5.19 -7.14
N PHE A 120 -3.24 -3.90 -7.05
CA PHE A 120 -2.57 -2.86 -7.81
C PHE A 120 -2.10 -1.74 -6.88
N PHE A 121 -1.09 -1.02 -7.33
CA PHE A 121 -0.55 0.14 -6.62
C PHE A 121 -0.73 1.38 -7.49
N THR A 122 -0.88 2.53 -6.85
CA THR A 122 -0.95 3.82 -7.54
C THR A 122 0.03 4.82 -6.92
N GLN A 123 0.50 5.76 -7.73
CA GLN A 123 1.16 6.98 -7.26
C GLN A 123 0.45 8.17 -7.90
N ASN A 124 -0.02 9.11 -7.07
CA ASN A 124 -0.76 10.30 -7.50
C ASN A 124 -1.92 9.96 -8.45
N GLY A 125 -2.69 8.91 -8.09
CA GLY A 125 -3.83 8.40 -8.85
C GLY A 125 -3.48 7.60 -10.12
N LYS A 126 -2.20 7.45 -10.49
CA LYS A 126 -1.77 6.66 -11.65
C LYS A 126 -1.30 5.28 -11.22
N GLN A 127 -1.79 4.23 -11.88
CA GLN A 127 -1.35 2.86 -11.60
C GLN A 127 0.15 2.69 -11.86
N LEU A 128 0.81 1.95 -10.97
CA LEU A 128 2.20 1.56 -11.05
C LEU A 128 2.31 0.14 -11.61
N GLY A 129 3.25 -0.07 -12.54
CA GLY A 129 3.36 -1.31 -13.29
C GLY A 129 2.42 -1.35 -14.50
N ASN A 130 2.45 -2.48 -15.22
CA ASN A 130 1.58 -2.76 -16.36
C ASN A 130 0.51 -3.77 -15.97
#